data_AF-A0A3D4X948-F1
#
_entry.id   AF-A0A3D4X948-F1
#
_cell.length_a   1.000
_cell.length_b   1.000
_cell.length_c   1.000
_cell.angle_alpha   90.00
_cell.angle_beta   90.00
_cell.angle_gamma   90.00
#
_symmetry.space_group_name_H-M   'P 1'
#
loop_
_entity.id
_entity.type
_entity.pdbx_description
1 polymer ?
#
loop_
_entity_poly.entity_id
_entity_poly.type
_entity_poly.pdbx_seq_one_letter_code
_entity_poly.pdbx_strand_id
1 'polypeptide(L)'
;MRKSIIWLVGVRVAAALLSVLLFSGVTTANIIRVKNTQNENAGINAVLNRAQAAEAAHYKWSGNLSNALYAGTEFTGSTDPTTCVLGQWLYGEAGTEDAEILALREKMEPLHKQLHESAVHALDLLSANAPEAQAYYQDTISANLTTLVGLLDEVVERGTVLNEDSMAHMNGLIRTMHVLCVICLILALACLISLVWYVFTRVVKPIILITNSSRPLQEGNLELTFAYHSKNELGDLVNTLEKSMDLIHSYVEDLNRIMSQLAQGNFDVATSAPFIGDFKSIETSLDSLTATLSGTISNIYHAEQKVSGHAEQLSSGAQQLSQGATEQA
;
A
#
# COMPACT_ATOMS: atom_id res chain seq x y z
N MET A 1 -6.19 30.13 2.53
CA MET A 1 -5.12 29.13 2.67
C MET A 1 -4.85 28.50 1.31
N ARG A 2 -3.60 28.54 0.84
CA ARG A 2 -3.16 27.92 -0.43
C ARG A 2 -3.34 26.40 -0.31
N LYS A 3 -4.01 25.76 -1.27
CA LYS A 3 -4.23 24.31 -1.26
C LYS A 3 -3.22 23.67 -2.19
N SER A 4 -1.99 23.46 -1.69
CA SER A 4 -0.92 22.83 -2.46
C SER A 4 -1.35 21.43 -2.91
N ILE A 5 -1.30 21.20 -4.23
CA ILE A 5 -1.58 19.90 -4.83
C ILE A 5 -0.57 18.88 -4.32
N ILE A 6 0.71 19.26 -4.27
CA ILE A 6 1.80 18.39 -3.83
C ILE A 6 1.55 17.91 -2.40
N TRP A 7 1.23 18.84 -1.49
CA TRP A 7 0.96 18.49 -0.10
C TRP A 7 -0.28 17.59 0.04
N LEU A 8 -1.37 17.93 -0.66
CA LEU A 8 -2.63 17.16 -0.59
C LEU A 8 -2.52 15.76 -1.23
N VAL A 9 -1.69 15.61 -2.26
CA VAL A 9 -1.34 14.30 -2.82
C VAL A 9 -0.45 13.54 -1.85
N GLY A 10 0.57 14.19 -1.27
CA GLY A 10 1.49 13.60 -0.30
C GLY A 10 0.77 13.01 0.91
N VAL A 11 -0.19 13.74 1.50
CA VAL A 11 -1.01 13.23 2.61
C VAL A 11 -1.79 11.97 2.23
N ARG A 12 -2.35 11.91 1.01
CA ARG A 12 -3.11 10.74 0.54
C ARG A 12 -2.20 9.54 0.25
N VAL A 13 -1.02 9.77 -0.32
CA VAL A 13 -0.01 8.73 -0.53
C VAL A 13 0.45 8.17 0.81
N ALA A 14 0.75 9.03 1.79
CA ALA A 14 1.13 8.60 3.13
C ALA A 14 0.00 7.80 3.81
N ALA A 15 -1.25 8.25 3.71
CA ALA A 15 -2.40 7.52 4.24
C ALA A 15 -2.58 6.15 3.58
N ALA A 16 -2.40 6.04 2.25
CA ALA A 16 -2.45 4.77 1.54
C ALA A 16 -1.33 3.83 2.00
N LEU A 17 -0.08 4.30 2.09
CA LEU A 17 1.04 3.49 2.56
C LEU A 17 0.86 3.04 4.02
N LEU A 18 0.44 3.94 4.91
CA LEU A 18 0.16 3.62 6.31
C LEU A 18 -0.96 2.58 6.44
N SER A 19 -2.00 2.67 5.61
CA SER A 19 -3.09 1.68 5.64
C SER A 19 -2.62 0.28 5.24
N VAL A 20 -1.70 0.17 4.28
CA VAL A 20 -1.12 -1.11 3.85
C VAL A 20 -0.19 -1.69 4.92
N LEU A 21 0.65 -0.85 5.53
CA LEU A 21 1.51 -1.27 6.64
C LEU A 21 0.70 -1.73 7.85
N LEU A 22 -0.38 -1.01 8.17
CA LEU A 22 -1.31 -1.37 9.24
C LEU A 22 -1.98 -2.71 8.93
N PHE A 23 -2.46 -2.92 7.70
CA PHE A 23 -3.03 -4.19 7.28
C PHE A 23 -2.03 -5.35 7.47
N SER A 24 -0.80 -5.19 6.98
CA SER A 24 0.27 -6.20 7.11
C SER A 24 0.64 -6.49 8.57
N GLY A 25 0.75 -5.46 9.40
CA GLY A 25 1.07 -5.61 10.82
C GLY A 25 -0.05 -6.34 11.58
N VAL A 26 -1.30 -5.97 11.34
CA VAL A 26 -2.47 -6.58 11.98
C VAL A 26 -2.63 -8.04 11.55
N THR A 27 -2.50 -8.36 10.27
CA THR A 27 -2.60 -9.75 9.78
C THR A 27 -1.50 -10.62 10.38
N THR A 28 -0.26 -10.15 10.37
CA THR A 28 0.89 -10.87 10.95
C THR A 28 0.70 -11.13 12.44
N ALA A 29 0.29 -10.12 13.21
CA ALA A 29 0.04 -10.27 14.64
C ALA A 29 -1.06 -11.29 14.94
N ASN A 30 -2.14 -11.32 14.14
CA ASN A 30 -3.21 -12.30 14.29
C ASN A 30 -2.76 -13.73 13.95
N ILE A 31 -1.96 -13.90 12.88
CA ILE A 31 -1.40 -15.20 12.49
C ILE A 31 -0.53 -15.77 13.63
N ILE A 32 0.31 -14.93 14.25
CA ILE A 32 1.15 -15.34 15.38
C ILE A 32 0.28 -15.79 16.56
N ARG A 33 -0.79 -15.06 16.89
CA ARG A 33 -1.71 -15.44 17.97
C ARG A 33 -2.38 -16.79 17.71
N VAL A 34 -2.92 -17.00 16.51
CA VAL A 34 -3.53 -18.29 16.13
C VAL A 34 -2.52 -19.43 16.22
N LYS A 35 -1.30 -19.22 15.73
CA LYS A 35 -0.23 -20.23 15.80
C LYS A 35 0.15 -20.58 17.24
N ASN A 36 0.25 -19.59 18.12
CA ASN A 36 0.58 -19.83 19.53
C ASN A 36 -0.52 -20.65 20.21
N THR A 37 -1.79 -20.27 20.05
CA THR A 37 -2.92 -21.02 20.58
C THR A 37 -2.97 -22.43 20.00
N GLN A 38 -2.73 -22.60 18.69
CA GLN A 38 -2.67 -23.93 18.07
C GLN A 38 -1.58 -24.82 18.67
N ASN A 39 -0.41 -24.26 19.00
CA ASN A 39 0.68 -25.01 19.64
C ASN A 39 0.31 -25.44 21.06
N GLU A 40 -0.33 -24.57 21.85
CA GLU A 40 -0.83 -24.90 23.19
C GLU A 40 -1.86 -26.05 23.13
N ASN A 41 -2.73 -26.02 22.12
CA ASN A 41 -3.77 -27.03 21.90
C ASN A 41 -3.24 -28.39 21.45
N ALA A 42 -2.05 -28.44 20.86
CA ALA A 42 -1.45 -29.69 20.41
C ALA A 42 -1.16 -30.65 21.58
N GLY A 43 -0.79 -30.11 22.75
CA GLY A 43 -0.56 -30.89 23.96
C GLY A 43 -1.84 -31.54 24.50
N ILE A 44 -2.92 -30.75 24.62
CA ILE A 44 -4.24 -31.22 25.06
C ILE A 44 -4.75 -32.35 24.16
N ASN A 45 -4.66 -32.15 22.83
CA ASN A 45 -5.05 -33.17 21.86
C ASN A 45 -4.19 -34.45 21.96
N ALA A 46 -2.90 -34.32 22.23
CA ALA A 46 -2.02 -35.47 22.41
C ALA A 46 -2.40 -36.28 23.66
N VAL A 47 -2.71 -35.61 24.78
CA VAL A 47 -3.15 -36.27 26.02
C VAL A 47 -4.50 -36.96 25.83
N LEU A 48 -5.47 -36.29 25.22
CA LEU A 48 -6.80 -36.86 24.94
C LEU A 48 -6.70 -38.14 24.08
N ASN A 49 -5.94 -38.08 22.98
CA ASN A 49 -5.73 -39.24 22.12
C ASN A 49 -5.02 -40.39 22.85
N ARG A 50 -4.05 -40.08 23.72
CA ARG A 50 -3.36 -41.10 24.53
C ARG A 50 -4.29 -41.74 25.54
N ALA A 51 -5.14 -40.97 26.21
CA ALA A 51 -6.09 -41.48 27.21
C ALA A 51 -7.10 -42.44 26.56
N GLN A 52 -7.70 -42.05 25.42
CA GLN A 52 -8.62 -42.92 24.65
C GLN A 52 -7.92 -44.19 24.14
N ALA A 53 -6.68 -44.07 23.66
CA ALA A 53 -5.90 -45.23 23.22
C ALA A 53 -5.53 -46.17 24.38
N ALA A 54 -5.20 -45.59 25.55
CA ALA A 54 -4.91 -46.34 26.77
C ALA A 54 -6.15 -47.09 27.26
N GLU A 55 -7.32 -46.45 27.30
CA GLU A 55 -8.59 -47.04 27.70
C GLU A 55 -8.90 -48.30 26.85
N ALA A 56 -8.90 -48.14 25.52
CA ALA A 56 -9.13 -49.25 24.59
C ALA A 56 -8.08 -50.36 24.71
N ALA A 57 -6.81 -50.00 24.93
CA ALA A 57 -5.73 -50.96 25.11
C ALA A 57 -5.89 -51.78 26.39
N HIS A 58 -6.35 -51.19 27.50
CA HIS A 58 -6.53 -51.88 28.77
C HIS A 58 -7.73 -52.82 28.76
N TYR A 59 -8.83 -52.46 28.09
CA TYR A 59 -9.93 -53.41 27.84
C TYR A 59 -9.46 -54.61 27.01
N LYS A 60 -8.68 -54.37 25.95
CA LYS A 60 -8.14 -55.45 25.12
C LYS A 60 -7.16 -56.34 25.90
N TRP A 61 -6.28 -55.74 26.70
CA TRP A 61 -5.32 -56.43 27.55
C TRP A 61 -6.04 -57.32 28.57
N SER A 62 -7.08 -56.79 29.23
CA SER A 62 -7.91 -57.55 30.17
C SER A 62 -8.65 -58.71 29.49
N GLY A 63 -9.19 -58.48 28.29
CA GLY A 63 -9.81 -59.55 27.50
C GLY A 63 -8.82 -60.67 27.12
N ASN A 64 -7.56 -60.31 26.79
CA ASN A 64 -6.52 -61.32 26.55
C ASN A 64 -6.15 -62.09 27.81
N LEU A 65 -6.06 -61.43 28.96
CA LEU A 65 -5.83 -62.09 30.25
C LEU A 65 -6.98 -63.05 30.60
N SER A 66 -8.23 -62.61 30.44
CA SER A 66 -9.40 -63.47 30.61
C SER A 66 -9.32 -64.71 29.71
N ASN A 67 -9.01 -64.54 28.42
CA ASN A 67 -8.88 -65.68 27.50
C ASN A 67 -7.77 -66.66 27.94
N ALA A 68 -6.66 -66.17 28.48
CA ALA A 68 -5.62 -67.03 29.02
C ALA A 68 -6.10 -67.84 30.24
N LEU A 69 -6.82 -67.20 31.16
CA LEU A 69 -7.31 -67.82 32.40
C LEU A 69 -8.48 -68.79 32.19
N TYR A 70 -9.36 -68.54 31.20
CA TYR A 70 -10.58 -69.32 30.98
C TYR A 70 -10.52 -70.25 29.77
N ALA A 71 -9.84 -69.85 28.69
CA ALA A 71 -9.78 -70.59 27.44
C ALA A 71 -8.41 -71.26 27.18
N GLY A 72 -7.43 -71.03 28.06
CA GLY A 72 -6.10 -71.64 27.97
C GLY A 72 -5.23 -71.12 26.83
N THR A 73 -5.52 -69.93 26.31
CA THR A 73 -4.68 -69.27 25.29
C THR A 73 -3.42 -68.66 25.91
N GLU A 74 -2.37 -68.45 25.13
CA GLU A 74 -1.20 -67.71 25.60
C GLU A 74 -1.55 -66.24 25.89
N PHE A 75 -1.07 -65.73 27.03
CA PHE A 75 -1.16 -64.30 27.34
C PHE A 75 -0.06 -63.55 26.59
N THR A 76 -0.46 -62.62 25.74
CA THR A 76 0.44 -61.84 24.86
C THR A 76 0.51 -60.37 25.27
N GLY A 77 -0.23 -59.98 26.30
CA GLY A 77 -0.16 -58.64 26.88
C GLY A 77 1.16 -58.42 27.63
N SER A 78 1.65 -57.18 27.63
CA SER A 78 2.82 -56.83 28.44
C SER A 78 2.47 -56.89 29.94
N THR A 79 3.36 -57.46 30.73
CA THR A 79 3.33 -57.42 32.20
C THR A 79 4.19 -56.29 32.76
N ASP A 80 5.00 -55.62 31.93
CA ASP A 80 5.80 -54.47 32.34
C ASP A 80 4.95 -53.19 32.25
N PRO A 81 4.66 -52.52 33.38
CA PRO A 81 3.82 -51.32 33.42
C PRO A 81 4.47 -50.12 32.71
N THR A 82 5.74 -50.15 32.33
CA THR A 82 6.38 -48.99 31.65
C THR A 82 6.25 -49.05 30.13
N THR A 83 5.89 -50.20 29.58
CA THR A 83 5.96 -50.45 28.13
C THR A 83 4.67 -50.13 27.37
N CYS A 84 3.52 -50.12 28.06
CA CYS A 84 2.22 -49.84 27.45
C CYS A 84 2.00 -48.33 27.21
N VAL A 85 1.00 -47.97 26.39
CA VAL A 85 0.71 -46.56 26.04
C VAL A 85 0.43 -45.71 27.28
N LEU A 86 -0.30 -46.26 28.25
CA LEU A 86 -0.58 -45.57 29.52
C LEU A 86 0.70 -45.42 30.35
N GLY A 87 1.47 -46.50 30.49
CA GLY A 87 2.76 -46.52 31.18
C GLY A 87 3.74 -45.48 30.64
N GLN A 88 3.90 -45.44 29.32
CA GLN A 88 4.76 -44.45 28.66
C GLN A 88 4.35 -43.00 28.97
N TRP A 89 3.06 -42.74 29.17
CA TRP A 89 2.58 -41.42 29.59
C TRP A 89 2.72 -41.19 31.10
N LEU A 90 2.37 -42.17 31.94
CA LEU A 90 2.48 -42.10 33.40
C LEU A 90 3.92 -41.89 33.86
N TYR A 91 4.91 -42.50 33.20
CA TYR A 91 6.32 -42.38 33.54
C TYR A 91 7.10 -41.37 32.66
N GLY A 92 6.45 -40.79 31.65
CA GLY A 92 7.06 -39.87 30.68
C GLY A 92 6.66 -38.40 30.88
N GLU A 93 6.69 -37.62 29.80
CA GLU A 93 6.22 -36.23 29.82
C GLU A 93 4.69 -36.14 29.90
N ALA A 94 4.18 -35.26 30.76
CA ALA A 94 2.73 -35.07 30.94
C ALA A 94 2.02 -34.61 29.67
N GLY A 95 2.70 -33.75 28.88
CA GLY A 95 2.11 -33.13 27.70
C GLY A 95 0.97 -32.15 28.00
N THR A 96 0.74 -31.81 29.27
CA THR A 96 -0.29 -30.86 29.72
C THR A 96 0.15 -30.19 31.02
N GLU A 97 -0.34 -28.97 31.25
CA GLU A 97 -0.20 -28.23 32.51
C GLU A 97 -1.52 -28.20 33.31
N ASP A 98 -2.58 -28.87 32.82
CA ASP A 98 -3.87 -28.91 33.50
C ASP A 98 -3.78 -29.68 34.83
N ALA A 99 -4.05 -28.98 35.93
CA ALA A 99 -3.87 -29.50 37.27
C ALA A 99 -4.78 -30.71 37.58
N GLU A 100 -5.96 -30.79 36.96
CA GLU A 100 -6.91 -31.90 37.16
C GLU A 100 -6.40 -33.17 36.48
N ILE A 101 -5.95 -33.07 35.23
CA ILE A 101 -5.31 -34.20 34.54
C ILE A 101 -4.05 -34.66 35.27
N LEU A 102 -3.23 -33.74 35.78
CA LEU A 102 -2.03 -34.10 36.55
C LEU A 102 -2.38 -34.83 37.86
N ALA A 103 -3.41 -34.41 38.58
CA ALA A 103 -3.88 -35.10 39.77
C ALA A 103 -4.44 -36.50 39.47
N LEU A 104 -5.16 -36.66 38.35
CA LEU A 104 -5.63 -37.97 37.87
C LEU A 104 -4.46 -38.88 37.50
N ARG A 105 -3.44 -38.32 36.83
CA ARG A 105 -2.21 -39.03 36.49
C ARG A 105 -1.52 -39.61 37.73
N GLU A 106 -1.36 -38.81 38.79
CA GLU A 106 -0.75 -39.27 40.05
C GLU A 106 -1.57 -40.39 40.73
N LYS A 107 -2.90 -40.32 40.68
CA LYS A 107 -3.77 -41.37 41.23
C LYS A 107 -3.70 -42.67 40.42
N MET A 108 -3.57 -42.57 39.10
CA MET A 108 -3.53 -43.73 38.21
C MET A 108 -2.23 -44.52 38.31
N GLU A 109 -1.09 -43.88 38.58
CA GLU A 109 0.22 -44.54 38.60
C GLU A 109 0.28 -45.79 39.51
N PRO A 110 -0.06 -45.73 40.81
CA PRO A 110 -0.02 -46.91 41.67
C PRO A 110 -1.03 -47.99 41.27
N LEU A 111 -2.23 -47.59 40.83
CA LEU A 111 -3.28 -48.51 40.38
C LEU A 111 -2.87 -49.27 39.12
N HIS A 112 -2.26 -48.56 38.17
CA HIS A 112 -1.74 -49.14 36.93
C HIS A 112 -0.64 -50.15 37.20
N LYS A 113 0.33 -49.81 38.06
CA LYS A 113 1.39 -50.73 38.46
C LYS A 113 0.81 -51.97 39.13
N GLN A 114 -0.11 -51.80 40.08
CA GLN A 114 -0.78 -52.90 40.76
C GLN A 114 -1.55 -53.80 39.80
N LEU A 115 -2.19 -53.22 38.77
CA LEU A 115 -2.92 -53.99 37.76
C LEU A 115 -1.99 -54.92 36.97
N HIS A 116 -0.84 -54.41 36.52
CA HIS A 116 0.16 -55.23 35.81
C HIS A 116 0.76 -56.32 36.71
N GLU A 117 1.07 -56.00 37.98
CA GLU A 117 1.56 -56.97 38.96
C GLU A 117 0.52 -58.07 39.26
N SER A 118 -0.77 -57.69 39.33
CA SER A 118 -1.86 -58.63 39.57
C SER A 118 -2.06 -59.64 38.43
N ALA A 119 -1.75 -59.26 37.18
CA ALA A 119 -1.80 -60.20 36.05
C ALA A 119 -0.72 -61.27 36.14
N VAL A 120 0.50 -60.91 36.55
CA VAL A 120 1.58 -61.88 36.80
C VAL A 120 1.13 -62.87 37.89
N HIS A 121 0.59 -62.36 38.99
CA HIS A 121 0.10 -63.20 40.07
C HIS A 121 -1.04 -64.15 39.63
N ALA A 122 -1.98 -63.67 38.82
CA ALA A 122 -3.06 -64.51 38.29
C ALA A 122 -2.54 -65.63 37.37
N LEU A 123 -1.54 -65.34 36.53
CA LEU A 123 -0.91 -66.34 35.67
C LEU A 123 -0.11 -67.37 36.47
N ASP A 124 0.57 -66.94 37.54
CA ASP A 124 1.26 -67.85 38.45
C ASP A 124 0.25 -68.76 39.18
N LEU A 125 -0.86 -68.20 39.68
CA LEU A 125 -1.94 -68.97 40.30
C LEU A 125 -2.57 -69.96 39.31
N LEU A 126 -2.70 -69.62 38.03
CA LEU A 126 -3.25 -70.51 37.01
C LEU A 126 -2.46 -71.83 36.91
N SER A 127 -1.14 -71.78 37.11
CA SER A 127 -0.27 -72.96 37.09
C SER A 127 -0.50 -73.90 38.28
N ALA A 128 -1.05 -73.39 39.39
CA ALA A 128 -1.27 -74.13 40.63
C ALA A 128 -2.75 -74.50 40.86
N ASN A 129 -3.67 -73.56 40.64
CA ASN A 129 -5.10 -73.68 40.94
C ASN A 129 -5.94 -72.76 40.03
N ALA A 130 -6.45 -73.31 38.92
CA ALA A 130 -7.20 -72.55 37.92
C ALA A 130 -8.49 -71.86 38.45
N PRO A 131 -9.35 -72.50 39.28
CA PRO A 131 -10.49 -71.82 39.89
C PRO A 131 -10.12 -70.60 40.74
N GLU A 132 -9.00 -70.66 41.46
CA GLU A 132 -8.53 -69.55 42.31
C GLU A 132 -8.00 -68.38 41.47
N ALA A 133 -7.26 -68.66 40.39
CA ALA A 133 -6.82 -67.65 39.43
C ALA A 133 -8.01 -66.92 38.76
N GLN A 134 -9.05 -67.67 38.40
CA GLN A 134 -10.28 -67.13 37.80
C GLN A 134 -11.06 -66.27 38.80
N ALA A 135 -11.17 -66.69 40.06
CA ALA A 135 -11.79 -65.88 41.12
C ALA A 135 -11.00 -64.59 41.37
N TYR A 136 -9.68 -64.68 41.47
CA TYR A 136 -8.81 -63.50 41.63
C TYR A 136 -8.96 -62.49 40.49
N TYR A 137 -9.08 -62.96 39.24
CA TYR A 137 -9.35 -62.08 38.09
C TYR A 137 -10.68 -61.34 38.21
N GLN A 138 -11.77 -62.02 38.59
CA GLN A 138 -13.09 -61.40 38.72
C GLN A 138 -13.15 -60.44 39.92
N ASP A 139 -12.66 -60.88 41.07
CA ASP A 139 -12.85 -60.14 42.32
C ASP A 139 -11.84 -59.00 42.49
N THR A 140 -10.62 -59.15 41.95
CA THR A 140 -9.53 -58.18 42.13
C THR A 140 -9.16 -57.46 40.84
N ILE A 141 -8.83 -58.19 39.77
CA ILE A 141 -8.31 -57.56 38.54
C ILE A 141 -9.39 -56.75 37.84
N SER A 142 -10.61 -57.28 37.73
CA SER A 142 -11.72 -56.59 37.09
C SER A 142 -12.14 -55.35 37.88
N ALA A 143 -12.18 -55.42 39.21
CA ALA A 143 -12.47 -54.27 40.07
C ALA A 143 -11.40 -53.16 39.94
N ASN A 144 -10.11 -53.52 39.96
CA ASN A 144 -9.01 -52.58 39.79
C ASN A 144 -8.99 -51.98 38.37
N LEU A 145 -9.28 -52.78 37.34
CA LEU A 145 -9.40 -52.31 35.97
C LEU A 145 -10.53 -51.30 35.82
N THR A 146 -11.73 -51.59 36.37
CA THR A 146 -12.86 -50.66 36.35
C THR A 146 -12.51 -49.34 37.01
N THR A 147 -11.77 -49.39 38.13
CA THR A 147 -11.33 -48.17 38.83
C THR A 147 -10.31 -47.39 38.00
N LEU A 148 -9.31 -48.06 37.41
CA LEU A 148 -8.29 -47.43 36.58
C LEU A 148 -8.91 -46.80 35.32
N VAL A 149 -9.79 -47.53 34.64
CA VAL A 149 -10.48 -47.04 33.44
C VAL A 149 -11.42 -45.89 33.78
N GLY A 150 -12.12 -45.92 34.92
CA GLY A 150 -12.92 -44.77 35.37
C GLY A 150 -12.09 -43.49 35.55
N LEU A 151 -10.85 -43.59 36.05
CA LEU A 151 -9.94 -42.44 36.12
C LEU A 151 -9.45 -41.99 34.73
N LEU A 152 -9.28 -42.91 33.78
CA LEU A 152 -8.99 -42.56 32.38
C LEU A 152 -10.17 -41.84 31.73
N ASP A 153 -11.40 -42.28 32.01
CA ASP A 153 -12.63 -41.63 31.53
C ASP A 153 -12.70 -40.18 32.03
N GLU A 154 -12.35 -39.92 33.29
CA GLU A 154 -12.24 -38.55 33.84
C GLU A 154 -11.18 -37.72 33.07
N VAL A 155 -10.05 -38.32 32.67
CA VAL A 155 -9.04 -37.65 31.83
C VAL A 155 -9.57 -37.38 30.42
N VAL A 156 -10.32 -38.32 29.83
CA VAL A 156 -10.94 -38.16 28.50
C VAL A 156 -12.01 -37.06 28.53
N GLU A 157 -12.85 -37.03 29.57
CA GLU A 157 -13.87 -36.00 29.77
C GLU A 157 -13.21 -34.63 29.93
N ARG A 158 -12.24 -34.50 30.82
CA ARG A 158 -11.50 -33.25 31.03
C ARG A 158 -10.77 -32.80 29.77
N GLY A 159 -10.10 -33.71 29.07
CA GLY A 159 -9.42 -33.43 27.81
C GLY A 159 -10.38 -32.99 26.70
N THR A 160 -11.59 -33.55 26.65
CA THR A 160 -12.63 -33.16 25.70
C THR A 160 -13.12 -31.74 25.97
N VAL A 161 -13.43 -31.40 27.23
CA VAL A 161 -13.83 -30.03 27.62
C VAL A 161 -12.73 -29.02 27.27
N LEU A 162 -11.47 -29.31 27.63
CA LEU A 162 -10.33 -28.45 27.29
C LEU A 162 -10.19 -28.26 25.78
N ASN A 163 -10.38 -29.32 24.99
CA ASN A 163 -10.31 -29.25 23.53
C ASN A 163 -11.48 -28.46 22.93
N GLU A 164 -12.70 -28.59 23.45
CA GLU A 164 -13.85 -27.80 23.01
C GLU A 164 -13.68 -26.30 23.31
N ASP A 165 -13.27 -25.95 24.53
CA ASP A 165 -12.97 -24.57 24.94
C ASP A 165 -11.88 -23.95 24.06
N SER A 166 -10.84 -24.72 23.82
CA SER A 166 -9.73 -24.40 22.94
C SER A 166 -10.17 -24.14 21.49
N MET A 167 -11.01 -25.02 20.92
CA MET A 167 -11.56 -24.85 19.58
C MET A 167 -12.47 -23.63 19.49
N ALA A 168 -13.30 -23.38 20.52
CA ALA A 168 -14.15 -22.20 20.59
C ALA A 168 -13.32 -20.92 20.63
N HIS A 169 -12.27 -20.88 21.45
CA HIS A 169 -11.33 -19.76 21.52
C HIS A 169 -10.63 -19.52 20.17
N MET A 170 -10.15 -20.59 19.53
CA MET A 170 -9.52 -20.52 18.20
C MET A 170 -10.47 -19.97 17.13
N ASN A 171 -11.72 -20.45 17.10
CA ASN A 171 -12.75 -19.93 16.20
C ASN A 171 -13.03 -18.44 16.44
N GLY A 172 -13.02 -17.99 17.70
CA GLY A 172 -13.12 -16.59 18.07
C GLY A 172 -11.95 -15.75 17.52
N LEU A 173 -10.71 -16.22 17.68
CA LEU A 173 -9.51 -15.56 17.13
C LEU A 173 -9.56 -15.50 15.59
N ILE A 174 -9.97 -16.58 14.93
CA ILE A 174 -10.10 -16.62 13.48
C ILE A 174 -11.19 -15.63 13.01
N ARG A 175 -12.34 -15.58 13.68
CA ARG A 175 -13.43 -14.65 13.32
C ARG A 175 -13.01 -13.19 13.48
N THR A 176 -12.38 -12.85 14.61
CA THR A 176 -11.88 -11.49 14.86
C THR A 176 -10.80 -11.09 13.85
N MET A 177 -9.89 -12.01 13.50
CA MET A 177 -8.93 -11.83 12.41
C MET A 177 -9.63 -11.50 11.09
N HIS A 178 -10.63 -12.29 10.66
CA HIS A 178 -11.34 -12.05 9.40
C HIS A 178 -12.01 -10.67 9.39
N VAL A 179 -12.68 -10.29 10.47
CA VAL A 179 -13.33 -8.97 10.60
C VAL A 179 -12.30 -7.84 10.48
N LEU A 180 -11.19 -7.92 11.23
CA LEU A 180 -10.13 -6.91 11.18
C LEU A 180 -9.46 -6.83 9.80
N CYS A 181 -9.22 -7.96 9.14
CA CYS A 181 -8.68 -8.02 7.78
C CYS A 181 -9.60 -7.31 6.80
N VAL A 182 -10.91 -7.57 6.86
CA VAL A 182 -11.90 -6.90 5.99
C VAL A 182 -11.92 -5.39 6.25
N ILE A 183 -11.92 -4.95 7.52
CA ILE A 183 -11.89 -3.53 7.87
C ILE A 183 -10.63 -2.85 7.32
N CYS A 184 -9.46 -3.45 7.51
CA CYS A 184 -8.19 -2.90 7.04
C CYS A 184 -8.10 -2.88 5.51
N LEU A 185 -8.64 -3.91 4.83
CA LEU A 185 -8.72 -3.95 3.37
C LEU A 185 -9.62 -2.83 2.84
N ILE A 186 -10.80 -2.63 3.44
CA ILE A 186 -11.71 -1.55 3.07
C ILE A 186 -11.04 -0.19 3.28
N LEU A 187 -10.34 0.01 4.40
CA LEU A 187 -9.57 1.24 4.68
C LEU A 187 -8.51 1.49 3.60
N ALA A 188 -7.74 0.45 3.24
CA ALA A 188 -6.71 0.58 2.22
C ALA A 188 -7.28 0.92 0.83
N LEU A 189 -8.38 0.25 0.44
CA LEU A 189 -9.10 0.56 -0.79
C LEU A 189 -9.68 1.97 -0.77
N ALA A 190 -10.25 2.42 0.34
CA ALA A 190 -10.79 3.77 0.48
C ALA A 190 -9.69 4.84 0.33
N CYS A 191 -8.52 4.63 0.94
CA CYS A 191 -7.36 5.52 0.76
C CYS A 191 -6.90 5.57 -0.70
N LEU A 192 -6.82 4.42 -1.37
CA LEU A 192 -6.41 4.33 -2.78
C LEU A 192 -7.43 5.00 -3.70
N ILE A 193 -8.72 4.72 -3.53
CA ILE A 193 -9.80 5.34 -4.31
C ILE A 193 -9.80 6.85 -4.10
N SER A 194 -9.63 7.32 -2.86
CA SER A 194 -9.53 8.75 -2.54
C SER A 194 -8.33 9.42 -3.25
N LEU A 195 -7.17 8.75 -3.29
CA LEU A 195 -5.99 9.21 -4.02
C LEU A 195 -6.26 9.32 -5.51
N VAL A 196 -6.74 8.25 -6.13
CA VAL A 196 -7.03 8.18 -7.56
C VAL A 196 -8.06 9.25 -7.94
N TRP A 197 -9.19 9.30 -7.23
CA TRP A 197 -10.25 10.26 -7.49
C TRP A 197 -9.74 11.71 -7.38
N TYR A 198 -8.91 12.01 -6.37
CA TYR A 198 -8.31 13.33 -6.21
C TYR A 198 -7.39 13.68 -7.39
N VAL A 199 -6.46 12.79 -7.77
CA VAL A 199 -5.52 13.04 -8.88
C VAL A 199 -6.28 13.26 -10.20
N PHE A 200 -7.25 12.41 -10.52
CA PHE A 200 -8.01 12.54 -11.77
C PHE A 200 -8.82 13.85 -11.82
N THR A 201 -9.48 14.22 -10.72
CA THR A 201 -10.38 15.38 -10.72
C THR A 201 -9.70 16.71 -10.47
N ARG A 202 -8.64 16.75 -9.65
CA ARG A 202 -7.98 17.98 -9.22
C ARG A 202 -6.64 18.24 -9.90
N VAL A 203 -6.10 17.26 -10.63
CA VAL A 203 -4.83 17.40 -11.36
C VAL A 203 -5.04 17.16 -12.85
N VAL A 204 -5.43 15.93 -13.24
CA VAL A 204 -5.49 15.52 -14.65
C VAL A 204 -6.52 16.33 -15.44
N LYS A 205 -7.77 16.42 -14.97
CA LYS A 205 -8.82 17.20 -15.65
C LYS A 205 -8.45 18.68 -15.86
N PRO A 206 -7.99 19.41 -14.82
CA PRO A 206 -7.48 20.78 -14.99
C PRO A 206 -6.33 20.91 -15.97
N ILE A 207 -5.36 20.00 -15.95
CA ILE A 207 -4.23 20.04 -16.91
C ILE A 207 -4.76 19.94 -18.34
N ILE A 208 -5.66 18.99 -18.62
CA ILE A 208 -6.28 18.85 -19.95
C ILE A 208 -7.01 20.12 -20.36
N LEU A 209 -7.74 20.75 -19.42
CA LEU A 209 -8.42 22.01 -19.68
C LEU A 209 -7.44 23.13 -20.06
N ILE A 210 -6.35 23.28 -19.29
CA ILE A 210 -5.30 24.27 -19.58
C ILE A 210 -4.66 23.98 -20.94
N THR A 211 -4.30 22.73 -21.23
CA THR A 211 -3.73 22.33 -22.52
C THR A 211 -4.64 22.67 -23.70
N ASN A 212 -5.95 22.44 -23.56
CA ASN A 212 -6.91 22.78 -24.60
C ASN A 212 -7.08 24.31 -24.76
N SER A 213 -7.12 25.05 -23.64
CA SER A 213 -7.15 26.53 -23.66
C SER A 213 -5.89 27.13 -24.30
N SER A 214 -4.74 26.45 -24.23
CA SER A 214 -3.50 26.90 -24.86
C SER A 214 -3.33 26.47 -26.32
N ARG A 215 -4.27 25.71 -26.90
CA ARG A 215 -4.17 25.24 -28.29
C ARG A 215 -4.13 26.37 -29.34
N PRO A 216 -4.92 27.46 -29.24
CA PRO A 216 -4.90 28.56 -30.22
C PRO A 216 -3.52 29.19 -30.41
N LEU A 217 -2.63 29.03 -29.42
CA LEU A 217 -1.26 29.50 -29.49
C LEU A 217 -0.45 28.85 -30.64
N GLN A 218 -0.82 27.63 -31.04
CA GLN A 218 -0.22 26.95 -32.20
C GLN A 218 -0.56 27.62 -33.53
N GLU A 219 -1.64 28.39 -33.56
CA GLU A 219 -2.11 29.14 -34.73
C GLU A 219 -1.65 30.61 -34.67
N GLY A 220 -0.82 30.98 -33.69
CA GLY A 220 -0.37 32.36 -33.47
C GLY A 220 -1.40 33.26 -32.80
N ASN A 221 -2.52 32.72 -32.32
CA ASN A 221 -3.50 33.49 -31.56
C ASN A 221 -3.06 33.62 -30.09
N LEU A 222 -2.75 34.86 -29.68
CA LEU A 222 -2.28 35.19 -28.33
C LEU A 222 -3.42 35.49 -27.36
N GLU A 223 -4.64 35.68 -27.85
CA GLU A 223 -5.80 35.94 -27.00
C GLU A 223 -6.29 34.61 -26.42
N LEU A 224 -5.77 34.27 -25.23
CA LEU A 224 -6.13 33.05 -24.52
C LEU A 224 -7.10 33.36 -23.39
N THR A 225 -8.13 32.52 -23.23
CA THR A 225 -9.04 32.57 -22.09
C THR A 225 -8.95 31.28 -21.29
N PHE A 226 -8.51 31.39 -20.04
CA PHE A 226 -8.42 30.24 -19.14
C PHE A 226 -9.64 30.19 -18.22
N ALA A 227 -10.43 29.11 -18.32
CA ALA A 227 -11.54 28.88 -17.40
C ALA A 227 -11.08 28.42 -16.01
N TYR A 228 -9.83 27.94 -15.88
CA TYR A 228 -9.31 27.38 -14.65
C TYR A 228 -8.64 28.44 -13.75
N HIS A 229 -9.28 28.73 -12.63
CA HIS A 229 -8.75 29.61 -11.59
C HIS A 229 -8.67 28.88 -10.25
N SER A 230 -7.46 28.77 -9.69
CA SER A 230 -7.27 28.09 -8.41
C SER A 230 -6.08 28.67 -7.64
N LYS A 231 -6.10 28.58 -6.31
CA LYS A 231 -4.97 28.97 -5.44
C LYS A 231 -4.05 27.78 -5.19
N ASN A 232 -3.48 27.23 -6.27
CA ASN A 232 -2.56 26.10 -6.28
C ASN A 232 -1.55 26.21 -7.42
N GLU A 233 -0.64 25.24 -7.54
CA GLU A 233 0.46 25.25 -8.50
C GLU A 233 -0.02 25.33 -9.97
N LEU A 234 -1.18 24.74 -10.29
CA LEU A 234 -1.78 24.86 -11.63
C LEU A 234 -2.39 26.24 -11.88
N GLY A 235 -2.90 26.91 -10.85
CA GLY A 235 -3.36 28.29 -10.98
C GLY A 235 -2.21 29.28 -11.12
N ASP A 236 -1.10 29.02 -10.42
CA ASP A 236 0.13 29.80 -10.59
C ASP A 236 0.66 29.66 -12.03
N LEU A 237 0.57 28.46 -12.62
CA LEU A 237 0.90 28.20 -14.03
C LEU A 237 0.00 29.01 -14.98
N VAL A 238 -1.32 28.96 -14.81
CA VAL A 238 -2.27 29.72 -15.63
C VAL A 238 -1.99 31.22 -15.56
N ASN A 239 -1.87 31.77 -14.35
CA ASN A 239 -1.62 33.20 -14.18
C ASN A 239 -0.25 33.63 -14.72
N THR A 240 0.76 32.76 -14.71
CA THR A 240 2.05 33.05 -15.36
C THR A 240 1.88 33.08 -16.87
N LEU A 241 1.17 32.09 -17.43
CA LEU A 241 0.93 31.97 -18.86
C LEU A 241 0.10 33.15 -19.41
N GLU A 242 -0.97 33.55 -18.72
CA GLU A 242 -1.77 34.74 -19.07
C GLU A 242 -0.91 35.99 -19.14
N LYS A 243 -0.15 36.29 -18.07
CA LYS A 243 0.73 37.46 -18.04
C LYS A 243 1.79 37.44 -19.14
N SER A 244 2.31 36.26 -19.49
CA SER A 244 3.24 36.12 -20.61
C SER A 244 2.56 36.44 -21.95
N MET A 245 1.33 35.96 -22.16
CA MET A 245 0.60 36.24 -23.40
C MET A 245 0.18 37.70 -23.53
N ASP A 246 -0.29 38.32 -22.44
CA ASP A 246 -0.62 39.75 -22.39
C ASP A 246 0.61 40.61 -22.76
N LEU A 247 1.78 40.25 -22.23
CA LEU A 247 3.02 40.96 -22.55
C LEU A 247 3.38 40.82 -24.03
N ILE A 248 3.34 39.61 -24.59
CA ILE A 248 3.64 39.39 -26.01
C ILE A 248 2.61 40.12 -26.89
N HIS A 249 1.33 40.08 -26.52
CA HIS A 249 0.27 40.80 -27.22
C HIS A 249 0.55 42.31 -27.27
N SER A 250 0.94 42.90 -26.13
CA SER A 250 1.31 44.32 -26.07
C SER A 250 2.49 44.69 -26.98
N TYR A 251 3.47 43.80 -27.13
CA TYR A 251 4.57 43.99 -28.07
C TYR A 251 4.09 43.95 -29.52
N VAL A 252 3.22 43.00 -29.87
CA VAL A 252 2.65 42.90 -31.23
C VAL A 252 1.83 44.14 -31.57
N GLU A 253 1.01 44.65 -30.65
CA GLU A 253 0.25 45.89 -30.85
C GLU A 253 1.17 47.10 -31.08
N ASP A 254 2.23 47.22 -30.29
CA ASP A 254 3.19 48.31 -30.43
C ASP A 254 3.96 48.25 -31.76
N LEU A 255 4.35 47.05 -32.19
CA LEU A 255 4.96 46.80 -33.49
C LEU A 255 4.02 47.20 -34.63
N ASN A 256 2.74 46.81 -34.57
CA ASN A 256 1.75 47.20 -35.57
C ASN A 256 1.56 48.72 -35.63
N ARG A 257 1.56 49.40 -34.48
CA ARG A 257 1.50 50.87 -34.40
C ARG A 257 2.70 51.50 -35.10
N ILE A 258 3.93 51.04 -34.81
CA ILE A 258 5.15 51.56 -35.43
C ILE A 258 5.13 51.33 -36.95
N MET A 259 4.81 50.11 -37.40
CA MET A 259 4.72 49.79 -38.83
C MET A 259 3.70 50.68 -39.54
N SER A 260 2.56 50.97 -38.90
CA SER A 260 1.55 51.88 -39.44
C SER A 260 2.06 53.33 -39.56
N GLN A 261 2.84 53.82 -38.60
CA GLN A 261 3.47 55.15 -38.66
C GLN A 261 4.49 55.24 -39.80
N LEU A 262 5.34 54.22 -39.95
CA LEU A 262 6.33 54.16 -41.03
C LEU A 262 5.66 54.13 -42.41
N ALA A 263 4.57 53.36 -42.56
CA ALA A 263 3.80 53.31 -43.81
C ALA A 263 3.15 54.66 -44.17
N GLN A 264 2.86 55.50 -43.18
CA GLN A 264 2.33 56.85 -43.36
C GLN A 264 3.46 57.90 -43.57
N GLY A 265 4.72 57.47 -43.65
CA GLY A 265 5.88 58.34 -43.84
C GLY A 265 6.39 59.01 -42.57
N ASN A 266 5.90 58.61 -41.39
CA ASN A 266 6.43 59.07 -40.11
C ASN A 266 7.59 58.16 -39.67
N PHE A 267 8.82 58.63 -39.86
CA PHE A 267 10.06 57.94 -39.47
C PHE A 267 10.63 58.40 -38.11
N ASP A 268 9.92 59.29 -37.41
CA ASP A 268 10.26 59.73 -36.05
C ASP A 268 9.32 59.08 -35.02
N VAL A 269 9.38 57.75 -34.98
CA VAL A 269 8.55 56.92 -34.09
C VAL A 269 9.44 55.94 -33.31
N ALA A 270 9.11 55.74 -32.04
CA ALA A 270 9.77 54.79 -31.14
C ALA A 270 8.74 53.85 -30.48
N THR A 271 9.24 52.84 -29.79
CA THR A 271 8.42 51.94 -28.94
C THR A 271 7.71 52.73 -27.83
N SER A 272 6.49 52.31 -27.49
CA SER A 272 5.68 52.97 -26.45
C SER A 272 6.06 52.52 -25.04
N ALA A 273 6.68 51.34 -24.92
CA ALA A 273 7.22 50.82 -23.68
C ALA A 273 8.52 50.04 -23.95
N PRO A 274 9.44 49.96 -22.98
CA PRO A 274 10.66 49.17 -23.11
C PRO A 274 10.35 47.68 -23.28
N PHE A 275 10.95 47.05 -24.29
CA PHE A 275 10.84 45.62 -24.49
C PHE A 275 11.85 44.91 -23.57
N ILE A 276 11.45 43.81 -22.93
CA ILE A 276 12.29 43.11 -21.95
C ILE A 276 12.85 41.80 -22.51
N GLY A 277 13.99 41.37 -21.97
CA GLY A 277 14.63 40.10 -22.36
C GLY A 277 14.97 40.08 -23.84
N ASP A 278 14.65 38.97 -24.51
CA ASP A 278 14.99 38.74 -25.91
C ASP A 278 14.33 39.74 -26.88
N PHE A 279 13.19 40.34 -26.48
CA PHE A 279 12.49 41.35 -27.27
C PHE A 279 13.23 42.69 -27.33
N LYS A 280 14.21 42.96 -26.45
CA LYS A 280 15.00 44.20 -26.49
C LYS A 280 15.80 44.35 -27.80
N SER A 281 16.17 43.23 -28.41
CA SER A 281 16.85 43.21 -29.72
C SER A 281 15.97 43.78 -30.84
N ILE A 282 14.66 43.52 -30.79
CA ILE A 282 13.68 44.03 -31.74
C ILE A 282 13.51 45.54 -31.57
N GLU A 283 13.37 46.03 -30.33
CA GLU A 283 13.33 47.47 -30.01
C GLU A 283 14.55 48.19 -30.58
N THR A 284 15.76 47.68 -30.28
CA THR A 284 17.02 48.29 -30.76
C THR A 284 17.10 48.31 -32.30
N SER A 285 16.61 47.25 -32.94
CA SER A 285 16.61 47.17 -34.41
C SER A 285 15.64 48.17 -35.04
N LEU A 286 14.48 48.39 -34.40
CA LEU A 286 13.51 49.38 -34.85
C LEU A 286 14.04 50.80 -34.70
N ASP A 287 14.62 51.13 -33.55
CA ASP A 287 15.21 52.45 -33.30
C ASP A 287 16.34 52.74 -34.32
N SER A 288 17.17 51.74 -34.62
CA SER A 288 18.20 51.87 -35.65
C SER A 288 17.62 52.07 -37.05
N LEU A 289 16.52 51.38 -37.37
CA LEU A 289 15.85 51.49 -38.67
C LEU A 289 15.24 52.88 -38.84
N THR A 290 14.48 53.37 -37.86
CA THR A 290 13.83 54.68 -37.90
C THR A 290 14.86 55.81 -37.98
N ALA A 291 15.93 55.74 -37.18
CA ALA A 291 17.03 56.70 -37.24
C ALA A 291 17.73 56.73 -38.61
N THR A 292 17.96 55.56 -39.22
CA THR A 292 18.62 55.46 -40.53
C THR A 292 17.74 56.03 -41.65
N LEU A 293 16.44 55.71 -41.63
CA LEU A 293 15.49 56.22 -42.64
C LEU A 293 15.30 57.74 -42.51
N SER A 294 15.11 58.25 -41.29
CA SER A 294 15.04 59.68 -41.00
C SER A 294 16.29 60.43 -41.46
N GLY A 295 17.48 59.89 -41.16
CA GLY A 295 18.75 60.46 -41.64
C GLY A 295 18.87 60.47 -43.17
N THR A 296 18.39 59.41 -43.83
CA THR A 296 18.38 59.31 -45.29
C THR A 296 17.47 60.36 -45.93
N ILE A 297 16.25 60.54 -45.41
CA ILE A 297 15.31 61.56 -45.91
C ILE A 297 15.87 62.97 -45.68
N SER A 298 16.50 63.24 -44.53
CA SER A 298 17.17 64.51 -44.26
C SER A 298 18.30 64.81 -45.26
N ASN A 299 19.11 63.80 -45.60
CA ASN A 299 20.15 63.94 -46.62
C ASN A 299 19.58 64.23 -48.01
N ILE A 300 18.46 63.60 -48.38
CA ILE A 300 17.75 63.88 -49.66
C ILE A 300 17.25 65.32 -49.68
N TYR A 301 16.64 65.80 -48.61
CA TYR A 301 16.17 67.18 -48.49
C TYR A 301 17.31 68.19 -48.64
N HIS A 302 18.45 67.95 -47.99
CA HIS A 302 19.63 68.80 -48.16
C HIS A 302 20.20 68.76 -49.58
N ALA A 303 20.16 67.61 -50.26
CA ALA A 303 20.59 67.50 -51.65
C ALA A 303 19.66 68.27 -52.59
N GLU A 304 18.34 68.18 -52.39
CA GLU A 304 17.33 68.95 -53.13
C GLU A 304 17.55 70.46 -52.98
N GLN A 305 17.72 70.96 -51.76
CA GLN A 305 18.01 72.38 -51.51
C GLN A 305 19.25 72.86 -52.25
N LYS A 306 20.33 72.06 -52.25
CA LYS A 306 21.55 72.38 -53.00
C LYS A 306 21.31 72.42 -54.51
N VAL A 307 20.57 71.44 -55.05
CA VAL A 307 20.22 71.39 -56.48
C VAL A 307 19.36 72.59 -56.87
N SER A 308 18.35 72.94 -56.07
CA SER A 308 17.51 74.12 -56.30
C SER A 308 18.32 75.41 -56.27
N GLY A 309 19.21 75.58 -55.28
CA GLY A 309 20.08 76.75 -55.21
C GLY A 309 21.05 76.86 -56.39
N HIS A 310 21.64 75.75 -56.84
CA HIS A 310 22.47 75.74 -58.04
C HIS A 310 21.66 76.03 -59.32
N ALA A 311 20.41 75.55 -59.41
CA ALA A 311 19.54 75.84 -60.55
C ALA A 311 19.16 77.33 -60.63
N GLU A 312 18.88 77.98 -59.50
CA GLU A 312 18.67 79.43 -59.42
C GLU A 312 19.92 80.20 -59.85
N GLN A 313 21.10 79.82 -59.36
CA GLN A 313 22.36 80.43 -59.76
C GLN A 313 22.62 80.27 -61.27
N LEU A 314 22.45 79.06 -61.81
CA LEU A 314 22.62 78.79 -63.23
C LEU A 314 21.63 79.60 -64.08
N SER A 315 20.36 79.67 -63.68
CA SER A 315 19.35 80.48 -64.35
C SER A 315 19.74 81.96 -64.36
N SER A 316 20.17 82.49 -63.21
CA SER A 316 20.64 83.89 -63.13
C SER A 316 21.85 84.15 -64.02
N GLY A 317 22.81 83.22 -64.06
CA GLY A 317 24.00 83.31 -64.90
C GLY A 317 23.69 83.23 -66.40
N ALA A 318 22.77 82.34 -66.79
CA ALA A 318 22.28 82.25 -68.17
C ALA A 318 21.55 83.55 -68.59
N GLN A 319 20.75 84.14 -67.70
CA GLN A 319 20.10 85.43 -67.93
C GLN A 319 21.12 86.55 -68.15
N GLN A 320 22.13 86.64 -67.28
CA GLN A 320 23.22 87.61 -67.40
C GLN A 320 24.02 87.43 -68.69
N LEU A 321 24.35 86.18 -69.06
CA LEU A 321 25.05 85.89 -70.30
C LEU A 321 24.20 86.26 -71.53
N SER A 322 22.90 85.95 -71.51
CA SER A 322 21.96 86.35 -72.57
C SER A 322 21.87 87.87 -72.70
N GLN A 323 21.82 88.59 -71.58
CA GLN A 323 21.82 90.06 -71.55
C GLN A 323 23.13 90.60 -72.16
N GLY A 324 24.29 90.11 -71.71
CA GLY A 324 25.59 90.53 -72.21
C GLY A 324 25.82 90.20 -73.69
N ALA A 325 25.33 89.05 -74.17
CA ALA A 325 25.38 88.70 -75.60
C ALA A 325 24.48 89.61 -76.45
N THR A 326 23.34 90.06 -75.91
CA THR A 326 22.45 91.03 -76.56
C THR A 326 23.10 92.41 -76.64
N GLU A 327 23.85 92.82 -75.62
CA GLU A 327 24.59 94.10 -75.60
C GLU A 327 25.82 94.11 -76.53
N GLN A 328 26.34 92.93 -76.92
CA GLN A 328 27.49 92.79 -77.82
C GLN A 328 27.11 92.56 -79.30
N ALA A 329 25.82 92.35 -79.61
CA ALA A 329 25.30 92.15 -80.97
C ALA A 329 24.86 93.47 -81.62
#